data_AF-A0A3M2DQW4-F1
#
_entry.id   AF-A0A3M2DQW4-F1
#
_cell.length_a   1.000
_cell.length_b   1.000
_cell.length_c   1.000
_cell.angle_alpha   90.00
_cell.angle_beta   90.00
_cell.angle_gamma   90.00
#
_symmetry.space_group_name_H-M   'P 1'
#
loop_
_entity.id
_entity.type
_entity.pdbx_description
1 polymer ?
#
loop_
_entity_poly.entity_id
_entity_poly.type
_entity_poly.pdbx_seq_one_letter_code
_entity_poly.pdbx_strand_id
1 'polypeptide(L)'
;MDRRERLDVMKTLVMPRMAEAFRAFDPDRYAKPTCLTCHGDGAVDGTFAMPNPELPALDFGAGWPDYAARHPRVVAFMKDVVKPEMARLLGLPEWTEAEPAGFGCWSCHPRGPAR
;
A
#
# COMPACT_ATOMS: atom_id res chain seq x y z
N MET A 1 -15.71 13.88 -2.17
CA MET A 1 -15.19 13.61 -0.81
C MET A 1 -14.25 14.73 -0.44
N ASP A 2 -14.53 15.45 0.64
CA ASP A 2 -13.65 16.50 1.15
C ASP A 2 -12.46 15.92 1.93
N ARG A 3 -11.52 16.77 2.38
CA ARG A 3 -10.32 16.33 3.10
C ARG A 3 -10.66 15.63 4.42
N ARG A 4 -11.70 16.08 5.13
CA ARG A 4 -12.11 15.52 6.42
C ARG A 4 -12.77 14.15 6.22
N GLU A 5 -13.68 14.04 5.27
CA GLU A 5 -14.32 12.78 4.90
C GLU A 5 -13.28 11.72 4.50
N ARG A 6 -12.25 12.12 3.72
CA ARG A 6 -11.13 11.22 3.38
C ARG A 6 -10.37 10.77 4.62
N LEU A 7 -10.09 11.68 5.55
CA LEU A 7 -9.39 11.36 6.79
C LEU A 7 -10.22 10.40 7.67
N ASP A 8 -11.52 10.61 7.74
CA ASP A 8 -12.43 9.78 8.51
C ASP A 8 -12.49 8.36 7.94
N VAL A 9 -12.60 8.21 6.61
CA VAL A 9 -12.47 6.90 5.94
C VAL A 9 -11.13 6.24 6.29
N MET A 10 -10.02 6.97 6.21
CA MET A 10 -8.70 6.41 6.53
C MET A 10 -8.61 5.95 7.99
N LYS A 11 -9.10 6.74 8.94
CA LYS A 11 -9.00 6.43 10.38
C LYS A 11 -9.96 5.34 10.83
N THR A 12 -11.18 5.33 10.31
CA THR A 12 -12.26 4.47 10.83
C THR A 12 -12.41 3.17 10.06
N LEU A 13 -12.07 3.18 8.77
CA LEU A 13 -12.25 2.03 7.90
C LEU A 13 -10.91 1.40 7.51
N VAL A 14 -9.96 2.20 7.03
CA VAL A 14 -8.69 1.68 6.49
C VAL A 14 -7.72 1.25 7.59
N MET A 15 -7.37 2.16 8.50
CA MET A 15 -6.33 1.92 9.50
C MET A 15 -6.61 0.70 10.39
N PRO A 16 -7.82 0.44 10.90
CA PRO A 16 -8.07 -0.74 11.72
C PRO A 16 -7.84 -2.05 10.96
N ARG A 17 -8.33 -2.12 9.70
CA ARG A 17 -8.21 -3.33 8.86
C ARG A 17 -6.80 -3.56 8.38
N MET A 18 -6.11 -2.50 7.95
CA MET A 18 -4.71 -2.59 7.56
C MET A 18 -3.82 -2.90 8.75
N ALA A 19 -4.04 -2.29 9.91
CA ALA A 19 -3.24 -2.60 11.10
C ALA A 19 -3.37 -4.07 11.50
N GLU A 20 -4.56 -4.66 11.41
CA GLU A 20 -4.77 -6.09 11.62
C GLU A 20 -3.98 -6.94 10.62
N ALA A 21 -4.12 -6.66 9.31
CA ALA A 21 -3.43 -7.41 8.26
C ALA A 21 -1.90 -7.33 8.39
N PHE A 22 -1.35 -6.14 8.65
CA PHE A 22 0.09 -5.92 8.80
C PHE A 22 0.63 -6.58 10.08
N ARG A 23 -0.09 -6.51 11.20
CA ARG A 23 0.27 -7.23 12.44
C ARG A 23 0.24 -8.75 12.26
N ALA A 24 -0.73 -9.27 11.51
CA ALA A 24 -0.82 -10.69 11.20
C ALA A 24 0.33 -11.17 10.31
N PHE A 25 0.83 -10.29 9.42
CA PHE A 25 1.94 -10.60 8.53
C PHE A 25 3.30 -10.64 9.22
N ASP A 26 3.60 -9.61 10.02
CA ASP A 26 4.85 -9.46 10.75
C ASP A 26 4.60 -8.65 12.05
N PRO A 27 4.27 -9.32 13.16
CA PRO A 27 3.87 -8.65 14.40
C PRO A 27 5.01 -7.86 15.05
N ASP A 28 6.27 -8.24 14.80
CA ASP A 28 7.44 -7.56 15.36
C ASP A 28 7.69 -6.25 14.61
N ARG A 29 7.68 -6.29 13.26
CA ARG A 29 7.84 -5.09 12.43
C ARG A 29 6.65 -4.14 12.53
N TYR A 30 5.45 -4.69 12.62
CA TYR A 30 4.21 -3.94 12.56
C TYR A 30 3.46 -3.95 13.89
N ALA A 31 4.16 -3.95 15.03
CA ALA A 31 3.53 -3.93 16.35
C ALA A 31 2.54 -2.76 16.55
N LYS A 32 2.86 -1.60 15.96
CA LYS A 32 2.04 -0.38 15.97
C LYS A 32 2.03 0.31 14.61
N PRO A 33 1.29 -0.20 13.62
CA PRO A 33 1.19 0.42 12.29
C PRO A 33 0.54 1.79 12.43
N THR A 34 1.07 2.78 11.74
CA THR A 34 0.57 4.16 11.77
C THR A 34 0.35 4.66 10.35
N CYS A 35 -0.16 5.88 10.22
CA CYS A 35 -0.27 6.54 8.92
C CYS A 35 1.08 6.59 8.18
N LEU A 36 2.20 6.65 8.90
CA LEU A 36 3.55 6.72 8.34
C LEU A 36 3.93 5.43 7.59
N THR A 37 3.36 4.29 7.97
CA THR A 37 3.61 3.00 7.30
C THR A 37 3.28 3.06 5.81
N CYS A 38 2.30 3.87 5.42
CA CYS A 38 1.86 4.01 4.03
C CYS A 38 2.19 5.40 3.44
N HIS A 39 2.06 6.45 4.24
CA HIS A 39 2.11 7.84 3.77
C HIS A 39 3.44 8.56 4.05
N GLY A 40 4.38 7.91 4.75
CA GLY A 40 5.68 8.49 5.08
C GLY A 40 5.59 9.67 6.04
N ASP A 41 6.62 10.51 6.07
CA ASP A 41 6.72 11.63 7.02
C ASP A 41 5.60 12.68 6.80
N GLY A 42 5.16 12.87 5.56
CA GLY A 42 4.06 13.78 5.21
C GLY A 42 2.71 13.36 5.79
N ALA A 43 2.60 12.19 6.43
CA ALA A 43 1.41 11.77 7.16
C ALA A 43 1.14 12.63 8.40
N VAL A 44 2.20 13.21 9.00
CA VAL A 44 2.14 13.94 10.28
C VAL A 44 1.46 15.30 10.10
N ASP A 45 1.79 16.01 9.03
CA ASP A 45 1.25 17.34 8.71
C ASP A 45 0.19 17.32 7.59
N GLY A 46 0.00 16.16 6.94
CA GLY A 46 -0.95 15.95 5.87
C GLY A 46 -0.46 16.45 4.51
N THR A 47 0.86 16.62 4.33
CA THR A 47 1.52 16.95 3.06
C THR A 47 1.90 15.72 2.23
N PHE A 48 1.57 14.51 2.69
CA PHE A 48 1.89 13.26 1.99
C PHE A 48 1.42 13.25 0.54
N ALA A 49 2.24 12.64 -0.31
CA ALA A 49 1.91 12.32 -1.69
C ALA A 49 1.64 10.83 -1.85
N MET A 50 0.80 10.49 -2.83
CA MET A 50 0.61 9.13 -3.31
C MET A 50 0.90 9.12 -4.81
N PRO A 51 1.84 8.32 -5.32
CA PRO A 51 2.63 7.31 -4.60
C PRO A 51 3.57 7.90 -3.54
N ASN A 52 3.84 7.15 -2.47
CA ASN A 52 4.76 7.54 -1.41
C ASN A 52 6.22 7.28 -1.86
N PRO A 53 7.07 8.31 -2.02
CA PRO A 53 8.45 8.14 -2.47
C PRO A 53 9.35 7.37 -1.48
N GLU A 54 8.93 7.24 -0.22
CA GLU A 54 9.66 6.49 0.81
C GLU A 54 9.38 4.98 0.75
N LEU A 55 8.36 4.54 0.01
CA LEU A 55 8.13 3.12 -0.24
C LEU A 55 9.10 2.58 -1.30
N PRO A 56 9.44 1.27 -1.25
CA PRO A 56 10.24 0.65 -2.29
C PRO A 56 9.64 0.91 -3.67
N ALA A 57 10.47 1.42 -4.59
CA ALA A 57 10.08 1.58 -5.97
C ALA A 57 9.86 0.21 -6.62
N LEU A 58 8.82 0.13 -7.45
CA LEU A 58 8.48 -1.10 -8.16
C LEU A 58 8.75 -0.94 -9.64
N ASP A 59 9.64 -1.80 -10.13
CA ASP A 59 9.88 -2.05 -11.55
C ASP A 59 9.58 -3.52 -11.82
N PHE A 60 8.51 -3.79 -12.55
CA PHE A 60 8.13 -5.14 -12.98
C PHE A 60 8.94 -5.63 -14.21
N GLY A 61 10.02 -4.93 -14.56
CA GLY A 61 11.02 -5.36 -15.52
C GLY A 61 11.99 -6.41 -14.97
N ALA A 62 13.23 -6.41 -15.47
CA ALA A 62 14.18 -7.51 -15.30
C ALA A 62 14.55 -7.83 -13.84
N GLY A 63 14.51 -6.85 -12.93
CA GLY A 63 14.86 -7.04 -11.52
C GLY A 63 13.73 -7.63 -10.66
N TRP A 64 12.49 -7.61 -11.14
CA TRP A 64 11.34 -8.07 -10.35
C TRP A 64 11.36 -9.55 -9.98
N PRO A 65 11.69 -10.48 -10.90
CA PRO A 65 11.70 -11.90 -10.55
C PRO A 65 12.65 -12.22 -9.40
N ASP A 66 13.83 -11.58 -9.35
CA ASP A 66 14.79 -11.76 -8.26
C ASP A 66 14.25 -11.18 -6.94
N TYR A 67 13.71 -9.96 -6.95
CA TYR A 67 13.08 -9.37 -5.77
C TYR A 67 11.94 -10.26 -5.24
N ALA A 68 11.05 -10.72 -6.13
CA ALA A 68 9.94 -11.58 -5.77
C ALA A 68 10.40 -12.94 -5.23
N ALA A 69 11.49 -13.51 -5.77
CA ALA A 69 12.09 -14.74 -5.28
C ALA A 69 12.75 -14.56 -3.90
N ARG A 70 13.36 -13.41 -3.63
CA ARG A 70 13.96 -13.08 -2.31
C ARG A 70 12.93 -12.68 -1.25
N HIS A 71 11.80 -12.10 -1.68
CA HIS A 71 10.77 -11.60 -0.77
C HIS A 71 9.37 -12.18 -1.06
N PRO A 72 9.21 -13.51 -1.19
CA PRO A 72 7.97 -14.13 -1.67
C PRO A 72 6.80 -13.87 -0.72
N ARG A 73 7.06 -13.87 0.60
CA ARG A 73 6.05 -13.54 1.62
C ARG A 73 5.54 -12.11 1.49
N VAL A 74 6.43 -11.14 1.25
CA VAL A 74 6.07 -9.73 1.12
C VAL A 74 5.28 -9.51 -0.15
N VAL A 75 5.72 -10.10 -1.27
CA VAL A 75 5.02 -9.98 -2.55
C VAL A 75 3.63 -10.59 -2.47
N ALA A 76 3.49 -11.79 -1.89
CA ALA A 76 2.19 -12.43 -1.68
C ALA A 76 1.29 -11.57 -0.77
N PHE A 77 1.81 -11.07 0.35
CA PHE A 77 1.04 -10.22 1.26
C PHE A 77 0.55 -8.93 0.57
N MET A 78 1.41 -8.24 -0.17
CA MET A 78 1.02 -7.02 -0.88
C MET A 78 -0.01 -7.29 -1.98
N LYS A 79 0.19 -8.37 -2.76
CA LYS A 79 -0.66 -8.73 -3.89
C LYS A 79 -2.02 -9.28 -3.45
N ASP A 80 -2.03 -10.19 -2.48
CA ASP A 80 -3.19 -11.03 -2.16
C ASP A 80 -3.97 -10.50 -0.94
N VAL A 81 -3.38 -9.61 -0.15
CA VAL A 81 -4.03 -9.01 1.03
C VAL A 81 -4.15 -7.49 0.90
N VAL A 82 -3.04 -6.78 0.81
CA VAL A 82 -3.06 -5.30 0.90
C VAL A 82 -3.76 -4.67 -0.29
N LYS A 83 -3.38 -5.02 -1.52
CA LYS A 83 -3.97 -4.47 -2.74
C LYS A 83 -5.50 -4.69 -2.82
N PRO A 84 -6.03 -5.92 -2.72
CA PRO A 84 -7.47 -6.14 -2.83
C PRO A 84 -8.25 -5.51 -1.67
N GLU A 85 -7.75 -5.60 -0.43
CA GLU A 85 -8.45 -5.02 0.72
C GLU A 85 -8.46 -3.48 0.65
N MET A 86 -7.39 -2.84 0.18
CA MET A 86 -7.38 -1.39 -0.05
C MET A 86 -8.35 -0.97 -1.15
N ALA A 87 -8.39 -1.68 -2.27
CA ALA A 87 -9.36 -1.42 -3.33
C ALA A 87 -10.79 -1.51 -2.79
N ARG A 88 -11.09 -2.58 -2.04
CA ARG A 88 -12.39 -2.81 -1.40
C ARG A 88 -12.78 -1.72 -0.40
N LEU A 89 -11.87 -1.34 0.51
CA LEU A 89 -12.14 -0.34 1.55
C LEU A 89 -12.32 1.07 0.97
N LEU A 90 -11.66 1.37 -0.14
CA LEU A 90 -11.79 2.64 -0.85
C LEU A 90 -12.93 2.67 -1.87
N GLY A 91 -13.61 1.54 -2.10
CA GLY A 91 -14.65 1.42 -3.12
C GLY A 91 -14.11 1.61 -4.54
N LEU A 92 -12.84 1.24 -4.77
CA LEU A 92 -12.18 1.33 -6.07
C LEU A 92 -12.13 -0.07 -6.71
N PRO A 93 -12.23 -0.17 -8.05
CA PRO A 93 -11.91 -1.42 -8.73
C PRO A 93 -10.44 -1.76 -8.51
N GLU A 94 -10.11 -3.05 -8.50
CA GLU A 94 -8.71 -3.47 -8.53
C GLU A 94 -8.11 -3.24 -9.90
N TRP A 95 -6.82 -2.88 -9.92
CA TRP A 95 -6.06 -2.84 -11.16
C TRP A 95 -5.99 -4.25 -11.76
N THR A 96 -6.37 -4.34 -13.03
CA THR A 96 -6.20 -5.51 -13.88
C THR A 96 -5.81 -5.04 -15.29
N GLU A 97 -5.42 -5.96 -16.19
CA GLU A 97 -5.17 -5.60 -17.59
C GLU A 97 -6.41 -5.03 -18.28
N ALA A 98 -7.60 -5.49 -17.89
CA ALA A 98 -8.88 -4.99 -18.39
C ALA A 98 -9.33 -3.69 -17.70
N GLU A 99 -8.83 -3.41 -16.50
CA GLU A 99 -9.17 -2.23 -15.69
C GLU A 99 -7.89 -1.52 -15.21
N PRO A 100 -7.17 -0.83 -16.11
CA PRO A 100 -5.88 -0.24 -15.79
C PRO A 100 -5.98 1.03 -14.94
N ALA A 101 -7.19 1.55 -14.72
CA ALA A 101 -7.44 2.69 -13.81
C ALA A 101 -7.71 2.26 -12.36
N GLY A 102 -7.82 0.96 -12.10
CA GLY A 102 -8.06 0.42 -10.76
C GLY A 102 -6.90 0.63 -9.78
N PHE A 103 -7.18 0.39 -8.51
CA PHE A 103 -6.20 0.43 -7.42
C PHE A 103 -5.18 -0.70 -7.58
N GLY A 104 -3.91 -0.34 -7.69
CA GLY A 104 -2.83 -1.27 -8.01
C GLY A 104 -1.56 -0.98 -7.23
N CYS A 105 -0.50 -1.71 -7.56
CA CYS A 105 0.79 -1.61 -6.89
C CYS A 105 1.33 -0.17 -6.89
N TRP A 106 1.16 0.55 -7.99
CA TRP A 106 1.59 1.95 -8.13
C TRP A 106 0.62 2.98 -7.55
N SER A 107 -0.49 2.57 -6.93
CA SER A 107 -1.33 3.49 -6.15
C SER A 107 -0.61 3.94 -4.88
N CYS A 108 0.31 3.12 -4.36
CA CYS A 108 1.14 3.44 -3.20
C CYS A 108 2.64 3.52 -3.54
N HIS A 109 3.13 2.63 -4.40
CA HIS A 109 4.55 2.53 -4.68
C HIS A 109 4.98 3.38 -5.88
N PRO A 110 6.14 4.05 -5.80
CA PRO A 110 6.66 4.79 -6.94
C PRO A 110 7.09 3.84 -8.06
N ARG A 111 6.97 4.29 -9.31
CA ARG A 111 7.55 3.59 -10.46
C ARG A 111 9.06 3.84 -10.48
N GLY A 112 9.85 2.79 -10.62
CA GLY A 112 11.29 2.92 -10.72
C GLY A 112 11.99 1.62 -10.34
N PRO A 113 13.31 1.53 -10.59
CA PRO A 113 14.07 0.32 -10.32
C PRO A 113 13.90 -0.08 -8.86
N ALA A 114 13.56 -1.35 -8.61
CA ALA A 114 13.55 -1.90 -7.26
C ALA A 114 14.96 -1.77 -6.68
N ARG A 115 15.09 -0.94 -5.62
CA ARG A 115 16.36 -0.71 -4.91
C ARG A 115 16.48 -1.65 -3.71
#